data_AF-A0A3Q0DSA5-F1
#
_entry.id   AF-A0A3Q0DSA5-F1
#
_cell.length_a   1.000
_cell.length_b   1.000
_cell.length_c   1.000
_cell.angle_alpha   90.00
_cell.angle_beta   90.00
_cell.angle_gamma   90.00
#
_symmetry.space_group_name_H-M   'P 1'
#
loop_
_entity.id
_entity.type
_entity.pdbx_description
1 polymer ?
#
loop_
_entity_poly.entity_id
_entity_poly.type
_entity_poly.pdbx_seq_one_letter_code
_entity_poly.pdbx_strand_id
1 'polypeptide(L)'
;MVMGVTDVDDKIIKRASEMNISPASLASLYEEDFKQDMAALKVLPPTASLRVTENIPQIISFVEGIMAHGHAYSTAKGNVYFDLQSRGDDYGKLVGVVPQPAGEPADSDKRHAGDFALWKAAKPQEVFWASPWGHGRPGWHIECSAMASSVFGSHLDIHSGGIDLAFPHHENEIAQCEAFHQCRQWGNYFLHAGHLHVKGKEEKMSKSLKNYITIKDFLQRFSPDVFRLFCLRGSYRSAIDYSEDAMLQAQQLLLGLGSFLEDARAYMKGQLAGGSVGEDQLWERGPTPGPTALQTGVSLDPHHKGVVTAGVGPSREVSREMAREPSRQPGPPGSPAPGQPRRDAGGPRSPAVFGAIVSYVEQFFETVGVSLAPRQTAVMPE
;
A
#
# COMPACT_ATOMS: atom_id res chain seq x y z
N MET A 1 -2.70 -11.86 -5.84
CA MET A 1 -2.31 -10.49 -6.25
C MET A 1 -1.44 -10.58 -7.50
N VAL A 2 -1.75 -9.83 -8.55
CA VAL A 2 -0.92 -9.75 -9.77
C VAL A 2 -0.37 -8.34 -9.87
N MET A 3 0.87 -8.20 -10.34
CA MET A 3 1.53 -6.91 -10.51
C MET A 3 2.07 -6.78 -11.94
N GLY A 4 1.69 -5.69 -12.63
CA GLY A 4 2.29 -5.33 -13.90
C GLY A 4 3.66 -4.68 -13.72
N VAL A 5 4.60 -5.01 -14.61
CA VAL A 5 5.92 -4.40 -14.69
C VAL A 5 6.04 -3.72 -16.05
N THR A 6 5.98 -2.39 -16.06
CA THR A 6 6.28 -1.58 -17.25
C THR A 6 7.78 -1.58 -17.50
N ASP A 7 8.25 -2.55 -18.29
CA ASP A 7 9.65 -2.76 -18.65
C ASP A 7 10.04 -2.15 -20.02
N VAL A 8 9.09 -1.45 -20.64
CA VAL A 8 9.30 -0.59 -21.82
C VAL A 8 8.50 0.71 -21.67
N ASP A 9 9.18 1.85 -21.71
CA ASP A 9 8.59 3.19 -21.64
C ASP A 9 9.57 4.23 -22.20
N ASP A 10 9.07 5.42 -22.56
CA ASP A 10 9.87 6.55 -23.03
C ASP A 10 11.00 6.88 -22.04
N LYS A 11 10.73 6.81 -20.73
CA LYS A 11 11.72 7.08 -19.68
C LYS A 11 12.81 5.99 -19.62
N ILE A 12 12.44 4.72 -19.83
CA ILE A 12 13.38 3.59 -19.85
C ILE A 12 14.27 3.70 -21.08
N ILE A 13 13.68 3.93 -22.26
CA ILE A 13 14.43 4.07 -23.52
C ILE A 13 15.42 5.23 -23.42
N LYS A 14 14.96 6.40 -22.96
CA LYS A 14 15.82 7.58 -22.78
C LYS A 14 16.95 7.29 -21.80
N ARG A 15 16.65 6.72 -20.64
CA ARG A 15 17.66 6.46 -19.60
C ARG A 15 18.67 5.40 -20.03
N ALA A 16 18.23 4.37 -20.77
CA ALA A 16 19.10 3.34 -21.30
C ALA A 16 20.09 3.91 -22.33
N SER A 17 19.61 4.82 -23.19
CA SER A 17 20.47 5.59 -24.10
C SER A 17 21.49 6.45 -23.36
N GLU A 18 21.09 7.17 -22.29
CA GLU A 18 22.01 7.97 -21.47
C GLU A 18 23.10 7.12 -20.80
N MET A 19 22.77 5.86 -20.47
CA MET A 19 23.68 4.92 -19.79
C MET A 19 24.46 4.02 -20.76
N ASN A 20 24.23 4.13 -22.07
CA ASN A 20 24.80 3.24 -23.10
C ASN A 20 24.56 1.75 -22.82
N ILE A 21 23.37 1.38 -22.34
CA ILE A 21 22.94 -0.01 -22.16
C ILE A 21 21.61 -0.28 -22.87
N SER A 22 21.23 -1.54 -23.04
CA SER A 22 19.95 -1.87 -23.66
C SER A 22 18.78 -1.54 -22.70
N PRO A 23 17.60 -1.11 -23.21
CA PRO A 23 16.41 -0.90 -22.39
C PRO A 23 16.01 -2.13 -21.58
N ALA A 24 16.12 -3.33 -22.17
CA ALA A 24 15.82 -4.59 -21.49
C ALA A 24 16.77 -4.86 -20.30
N SER A 25 18.07 -4.57 -20.46
CA SER A 25 19.05 -4.70 -19.38
C SER A 25 18.79 -3.70 -18.26
N LEU A 26 18.46 -2.45 -18.60
CA LEU A 26 18.11 -1.42 -17.63
C LEU A 26 16.84 -1.79 -16.84
N ALA A 27 15.80 -2.26 -17.53
CA ALA A 27 14.55 -2.68 -16.91
C ALA A 27 14.76 -3.88 -15.98
N SER A 28 15.49 -4.91 -16.44
CA SER A 28 15.81 -6.09 -15.62
C SER A 28 16.59 -5.74 -14.36
N LEU A 29 17.57 -4.85 -14.47
CA LEU A 29 18.36 -4.36 -13.34
C LEU A 29 17.47 -3.69 -12.29
N TYR A 30 16.61 -2.75 -12.71
CA TYR A 30 15.76 -2.02 -11.78
C TYR A 30 14.55 -2.82 -11.28
N GLU A 31 14.09 -3.82 -12.02
CA GLU A 31 13.08 -4.78 -11.54
C GLU A 31 13.65 -5.61 -10.37
N GLU A 32 14.90 -6.06 -10.48
CA GLU A 32 15.58 -6.80 -9.41
C GLU A 32 15.85 -5.91 -8.18
N ASP A 33 16.33 -4.69 -8.39
CA ASP A 33 16.46 -3.69 -7.31
C ASP A 33 15.12 -3.43 -6.60
N PHE A 34 14.03 -3.30 -7.36
CA PHE A 34 12.69 -3.13 -6.80
C PHE A 34 12.27 -4.33 -5.93
N LYS A 35 12.51 -5.57 -6.37
CA LYS A 35 12.20 -6.78 -5.59
C LYS A 35 12.99 -6.81 -4.28
N GLN A 36 14.27 -6.44 -4.32
CA GLN A 36 15.13 -6.37 -3.14
C GLN A 36 14.65 -5.31 -2.16
N ASP A 37 14.28 -4.12 -2.65
CA ASP A 37 13.72 -3.05 -1.81
C ASP A 37 12.39 -3.47 -1.17
N MET A 38 11.49 -4.12 -1.92
CA MET A 38 10.22 -4.64 -1.39
C MET A 38 10.43 -5.71 -0.32
N ALA A 39 11.36 -6.64 -0.55
CA ALA A 39 11.72 -7.66 0.42
C ALA A 39 12.32 -7.04 1.71
N ALA A 40 13.20 -6.04 1.56
CA ALA A 40 13.79 -5.33 2.69
C ALA A 40 12.72 -4.59 3.53
N LEU A 41 11.66 -4.09 2.89
CA LEU A 41 10.48 -3.49 3.53
C LEU A 41 9.44 -4.50 4.04
N LYS A 42 9.73 -5.82 3.96
CA LYS A 42 8.84 -6.91 4.36
C LYS A 42 7.51 -6.92 3.59
N VAL A 43 7.52 -6.46 2.33
CA VAL A 43 6.36 -6.55 1.44
C VAL A 43 6.33 -7.97 0.86
N LEU A 44 5.16 -8.60 0.94
CA LEU A 44 4.97 -9.93 0.36
C LEU A 44 5.06 -9.85 -1.18
N PRO A 45 5.72 -10.82 -1.84
CA PRO A 45 5.79 -10.84 -3.29
C PRO A 45 4.38 -11.03 -3.89
N PRO A 46 4.13 -10.50 -5.10
CA PRO A 46 2.91 -10.82 -5.84
C PRO A 46 2.84 -12.31 -6.17
N THR A 47 1.63 -12.82 -6.35
CA THR A 47 1.38 -14.20 -6.81
C THR A 47 1.92 -14.39 -8.24
N ALA A 48 1.82 -13.36 -9.08
CA ALA A 48 2.42 -13.32 -10.39
C ALA A 48 2.83 -11.89 -10.76
N SER A 49 3.93 -11.77 -11.50
CA SER A 49 4.36 -10.51 -12.12
C SER A 49 4.29 -10.65 -13.63
N LEU A 50 3.69 -9.69 -14.31
CA LEU A 50 3.56 -9.68 -15.77
C LEU A 50 4.37 -8.53 -16.34
N ARG A 51 5.29 -8.83 -17.27
CA ARG A 51 6.06 -7.80 -18.00
C ARG A 51 5.35 -7.41 -19.28
N VAL A 52 5.44 -6.15 -19.66
CA VAL A 52 4.83 -5.65 -20.90
C VAL A 52 5.47 -6.32 -22.11
N THR A 53 6.80 -6.42 -22.15
CA THR A 53 7.52 -7.03 -23.28
C THR A 53 7.19 -8.51 -23.49
N GLU A 54 6.74 -9.21 -22.44
CA GLU A 54 6.33 -10.63 -22.47
C GLU A 54 4.85 -10.82 -22.86
N ASN A 55 4.06 -9.73 -22.91
CA ASN A 55 2.61 -9.76 -23.17
C ASN A 55 2.19 -9.01 -24.44
N ILE A 56 3.14 -8.71 -25.34
CA ILE A 56 2.86 -7.96 -26.58
C ILE A 56 1.80 -8.62 -27.47
N PRO A 57 1.79 -9.95 -27.71
CA PRO A 57 0.73 -10.57 -28.52
C PRO A 57 -0.67 -10.37 -27.92
N GLN A 58 -0.79 -10.47 -26.59
CA GLN A 58 -2.04 -10.25 -25.87
C GLN A 58 -2.47 -8.79 -25.98
N ILE A 59 -1.54 -7.83 -25.87
CA ILE A 59 -1.82 -6.40 -26.03
C ILE A 59 -2.32 -6.11 -27.45
N ILE A 60 -1.66 -6.64 -28.49
CA ILE A 60 -2.10 -6.45 -29.89
C ILE A 60 -3.52 -7.01 -30.06
N SER A 61 -3.79 -8.24 -29.61
CA SER A 61 -5.12 -8.85 -29.71
C SER A 61 -6.18 -8.05 -28.95
N PHE A 62 -5.82 -7.47 -27.80
CA PHE A 62 -6.72 -6.62 -27.03
C PHE A 62 -7.08 -5.33 -27.78
N VAL A 63 -6.09 -4.69 -28.43
CA VAL A 63 -6.33 -3.53 -29.29
C VAL A 63 -7.19 -3.88 -30.50
N GLU A 64 -6.94 -5.02 -31.16
CA GLU A 64 -7.79 -5.51 -32.25
C GLU A 64 -9.24 -5.70 -31.80
N GLY A 65 -9.47 -6.25 -30.60
CA GLY A 65 -10.81 -6.39 -30.02
C GLY A 65 -11.51 -5.05 -29.78
N ILE A 66 -10.82 -4.07 -29.19
CA ILE A 66 -11.36 -2.71 -29.01
C ILE A 66 -11.73 -2.09 -30.36
N MET A 67 -10.88 -2.27 -31.38
CA MET A 67 -11.15 -1.78 -32.74
C MET A 67 -12.35 -2.48 -33.37
N ALA A 68 -12.46 -3.80 -33.23
CA ALA A 68 -13.59 -4.58 -33.74
C ALA A 68 -14.93 -4.14 -33.12
N HIS A 69 -14.91 -3.66 -31.87
CA HIS A 69 -16.08 -3.09 -31.19
C HIS A 69 -16.31 -1.60 -31.49
N GLY A 70 -15.50 -0.97 -32.36
CA GLY A 70 -15.70 0.41 -32.81
C GLY A 70 -15.22 1.48 -31.82
N HIS A 71 -14.38 1.13 -30.85
CA HIS A 71 -13.88 2.04 -29.81
C HIS A 71 -12.44 2.55 -30.07
N ALA A 72 -11.85 2.20 -31.21
CA ALA A 72 -10.51 2.62 -31.57
C ALA A 72 -10.33 2.77 -33.08
N TYR A 73 -9.33 3.55 -33.49
CA TYR A 73 -9.00 3.79 -34.89
C TYR A 73 -7.49 3.87 -35.09
N SER A 74 -7.04 3.39 -36.25
CA SER A 74 -5.65 3.53 -36.71
C SER A 74 -5.47 4.75 -37.60
N THR A 75 -4.27 5.30 -37.64
CA THR A 75 -3.89 6.42 -38.50
C THR A 75 -2.94 5.97 -39.62
N ALA A 76 -2.79 6.80 -40.65
CA ALA A 76 -1.83 6.55 -41.72
C ALA A 76 -0.36 6.53 -41.24
N LYS A 77 -0.08 7.06 -40.03
CA LYS A 77 1.25 7.03 -39.42
C LYS A 77 1.53 5.72 -38.65
N GLY A 78 0.54 4.82 -38.54
CA GLY A 78 0.67 3.56 -37.80
C GLY A 78 0.34 3.66 -36.29
N ASN A 79 -0.17 4.81 -35.83
CA ASN A 79 -0.68 4.94 -34.47
C ASN A 79 -2.09 4.32 -34.38
N VAL A 80 -2.44 3.82 -33.20
CA VAL A 80 -3.82 3.44 -32.86
C VAL A 80 -4.23 4.23 -31.63
N TYR A 81 -5.38 4.89 -31.72
CA TYR A 81 -5.95 5.69 -30.65
C TYR A 81 -7.28 5.10 -30.21
N PHE A 82 -7.56 5.23 -28.92
CA PHE A 82 -8.88 5.00 -28.37
C PHE A 82 -9.76 6.21 -28.67
N ASP A 83 -10.92 5.96 -29.28
CA ASP A 83 -11.89 7.00 -29.62
C ASP A 83 -12.72 7.35 -28.38
N LEU A 84 -12.39 8.46 -27.72
CA LEU A 84 -13.05 8.80 -26.47
C LEU A 84 -14.53 9.15 -26.69
N GLN A 85 -14.88 9.70 -27.84
CA GLN A 85 -16.27 10.03 -28.16
C GLN A 85 -17.16 8.78 -28.24
N SER A 86 -16.58 7.63 -28.63
CA SER A 86 -17.30 6.35 -28.67
C SER A 86 -17.80 5.88 -27.29
N ARG A 87 -17.31 6.48 -26.20
CA ARG A 87 -17.75 6.19 -24.83
C ARG A 87 -18.84 7.14 -24.33
N GLY A 88 -19.02 8.30 -24.94
CA GLY A 88 -20.00 9.30 -24.48
C GLY A 88 -19.90 9.55 -22.96
N ASP A 89 -21.04 9.48 -22.29
CA ASP A 89 -21.16 9.76 -20.83
C ASP A 89 -20.60 8.62 -19.94
N ASP A 90 -20.19 7.49 -20.52
CA ASP A 90 -19.60 6.37 -19.76
C ASP A 90 -18.12 6.60 -19.41
N TYR A 91 -17.47 7.67 -19.89
CA TYR A 91 -16.09 8.01 -19.52
C TYR A 91 -16.04 9.04 -18.39
N GLY A 92 -15.18 8.83 -17.39
CA GLY A 92 -15.10 9.66 -16.19
C GLY A 92 -15.77 9.03 -14.95
N LYS A 93 -16.14 7.74 -15.02
CA LYS A 93 -16.84 7.03 -13.94
C LYS A 93 -16.04 6.96 -12.65
N LEU A 94 -14.71 6.93 -12.74
CA LEU A 94 -13.84 6.80 -11.57
C LEU A 94 -13.61 8.16 -10.90
N VAL A 95 -13.42 9.22 -11.68
CA VAL A 95 -13.02 10.54 -11.17
C VAL A 95 -14.18 11.53 -11.05
N GLY A 96 -15.31 11.25 -11.70
CA GLY A 96 -16.52 12.09 -11.75
C GLY A 96 -16.37 13.33 -12.62
N VAL A 97 -15.27 14.07 -12.48
CA VAL A 97 -14.95 15.24 -13.30
C VAL A 97 -13.66 14.98 -14.08
N VAL A 98 -13.80 14.82 -15.39
CA VAL A 98 -12.67 14.61 -16.30
C VAL A 98 -11.94 15.95 -16.51
N PRO A 99 -10.64 16.05 -16.17
CA PRO A 99 -9.84 17.22 -16.50
C PRO A 99 -9.84 17.47 -18.00
N GLN A 100 -9.90 18.75 -18.40
CA GLN A 100 -9.79 19.08 -19.82
C GLN A 100 -8.45 18.57 -20.39
N PRO A 101 -8.45 18.02 -21.61
CA PRO A 101 -7.21 17.62 -22.25
C PRO A 101 -6.28 18.83 -22.36
N ALA A 102 -5.00 18.62 -22.05
CA ALA A 102 -3.99 19.60 -22.38
C ALA A 102 -3.97 19.82 -23.91
N GLY A 103 -3.58 21.02 -24.35
CA GLY A 103 -3.49 21.32 -25.78
C GLY A 103 -2.62 20.28 -26.51
N GLU A 104 -3.07 19.83 -27.67
CA GLU A 104 -2.34 18.85 -28.46
C GLU A 104 -1.16 19.48 -29.21
N PRO A 105 -0.04 18.75 -29.37
CA PRO A 105 1.01 19.15 -30.29
C PRO A 105 0.45 19.37 -31.71
N ALA A 106 1.04 20.32 -32.43
CA ALA A 106 0.63 20.62 -33.81
C ALA A 106 0.80 19.43 -34.78
N ASP A 107 1.61 18.42 -34.42
CA ASP A 107 1.85 17.21 -35.22
C ASP A 107 0.96 16.01 -34.86
N SER A 108 0.02 16.19 -33.92
CA SER A 108 -0.92 15.15 -33.49
C SER A 108 -1.81 14.68 -34.65
N ASP A 109 -1.93 13.36 -34.82
CA ASP A 109 -2.80 12.69 -35.79
C ASP A 109 -4.06 12.09 -35.15
N LYS A 110 -4.39 12.53 -33.93
CA LYS A 110 -5.65 12.21 -33.26
C LYS A 110 -6.83 12.91 -33.94
N ARG A 111 -7.99 12.26 -33.93
CA ARG A 111 -9.28 12.87 -34.28
C ARG A 111 -9.70 13.89 -33.22
N HIS A 112 -9.50 13.57 -31.94
CA HIS A 112 -9.87 14.44 -30.83
C HIS A 112 -8.74 14.55 -29.79
N ALA A 113 -8.65 15.71 -29.13
CA ALA A 113 -7.60 15.97 -28.14
C ALA A 113 -7.67 15.03 -26.92
N GLY A 114 -8.87 14.55 -26.57
CA GLY A 114 -9.05 13.58 -25.47
C GLY A 114 -8.61 12.16 -25.80
N ASP A 115 -8.42 11.83 -27.07
CA ASP A 115 -8.06 10.47 -27.49
C ASP A 115 -6.66 10.11 -26.97
N PHE A 116 -6.48 8.87 -26.53
CA PHE A 116 -5.21 8.38 -26.00
C PHE A 116 -4.69 7.19 -26.79
N ALA A 117 -3.36 7.05 -26.86
CA ALA A 117 -2.72 6.03 -27.67
C ALA A 117 -2.92 4.63 -27.05
N LEU A 118 -3.39 3.69 -27.87
CA LEU A 118 -3.34 2.26 -27.61
C LEU A 118 -2.07 1.65 -28.20
N TRP A 119 -1.65 2.12 -29.37
CA TRP A 119 -0.41 1.71 -30.03
C TRP A 119 0.28 2.94 -30.60
N LYS A 120 1.58 3.07 -30.33
CA LYS A 120 2.42 4.17 -30.82
C LYS A 120 3.32 3.64 -31.93
N ALA A 121 3.25 4.24 -33.11
CA ALA A 121 4.17 3.95 -34.19
C ALA A 121 5.61 4.19 -33.74
N ALA A 122 6.53 3.30 -34.12
CA ALA A 122 7.91 3.39 -33.68
C ALA A 122 8.63 4.56 -34.36
N LYS A 123 9.39 5.33 -33.57
CA LYS A 123 10.34 6.31 -34.10
C LYS A 123 11.64 5.61 -34.50
N PRO A 124 12.46 6.22 -35.38
CA PRO A 124 13.77 5.67 -35.73
C PRO A 124 14.58 5.33 -34.47
N GLN A 125 15.17 4.14 -34.44
CA GLN A 125 16.02 3.64 -33.36
C GLN A 125 15.31 3.36 -32.02
N GLU A 126 13.98 3.46 -31.95
CA GLU A 126 13.21 2.96 -30.79
C GLU A 126 13.05 1.44 -30.85
N VAL A 127 12.85 0.82 -29.69
CA VAL A 127 12.41 -0.58 -29.59
C VAL A 127 10.99 -0.70 -30.14
N PHE A 128 10.73 -1.76 -30.92
CA PHE A 128 9.43 -1.97 -31.54
C PHE A 128 9.08 -3.46 -31.67
N TRP A 129 7.80 -3.69 -31.89
CA TRP A 129 7.22 -4.97 -32.26
C TRP A 129 6.40 -4.83 -33.55
N ALA A 130 6.31 -5.90 -34.33
CA ALA A 130 5.42 -5.96 -35.48
C ALA A 130 3.96 -6.04 -35.02
N SER A 131 3.08 -5.33 -35.71
CA SER A 131 1.64 -5.34 -35.48
C SER A 131 0.88 -5.14 -36.80
N PRO A 132 -0.45 -5.37 -36.84
CA PRO A 132 -1.28 -5.08 -38.00
C PRO A 132 -1.21 -3.62 -38.49
N TRP A 133 -0.80 -2.69 -37.60
CA TRP A 133 -0.71 -1.25 -37.89
C TRP A 133 0.73 -0.80 -38.21
N GLY A 134 1.65 -1.76 -38.39
CA GLY A 134 3.07 -1.50 -38.61
C GLY A 134 3.90 -1.67 -37.33
N HIS A 135 5.17 -1.26 -37.40
CA HIS A 135 6.08 -1.36 -36.26
C HIS A 135 5.74 -0.31 -35.20
N GLY A 136 5.66 -0.72 -33.95
CA GLY A 136 5.40 0.19 -32.84
C GLY A 136 5.49 -0.46 -31.48
N ARG A 137 4.86 0.17 -30.49
CA ARG A 137 4.86 -0.26 -29.09
C ARG A 137 3.54 0.11 -28.43
N PRO A 138 3.16 -0.58 -27.35
CA PRO A 138 1.94 -0.25 -26.63
C PRO A 138 1.95 1.18 -26.05
N GLY A 139 0.75 1.75 -25.92
CA GLY A 139 0.53 2.91 -25.07
C GLY A 139 0.46 2.50 -23.60
N TRP A 140 0.86 3.41 -22.70
CA TRP A 140 1.01 3.12 -21.26
C TRP A 140 -0.22 2.47 -20.62
N HIS A 141 -1.43 2.93 -20.98
CA HIS A 141 -2.67 2.44 -20.37
C HIS A 141 -3.07 1.03 -20.83
N ILE A 142 -2.82 0.71 -22.11
CA ILE A 142 -3.29 -0.56 -22.71
C ILE A 142 -2.55 -1.78 -22.16
N GLU A 143 -1.33 -1.54 -21.67
CA GLU A 143 -0.48 -2.52 -21.01
C GLU A 143 -1.21 -3.18 -19.83
N CYS A 144 -1.66 -2.35 -18.87
CA CYS A 144 -2.35 -2.81 -17.68
C CYS A 144 -3.70 -3.43 -18.02
N SER A 145 -4.48 -2.84 -18.93
CA SER A 145 -5.78 -3.39 -19.37
C SER A 145 -5.66 -4.80 -19.94
N ALA A 146 -4.73 -5.01 -20.87
CA ALA A 146 -4.55 -6.31 -21.52
C ALA A 146 -3.98 -7.35 -20.55
N MET A 147 -2.98 -6.98 -19.73
CA MET A 147 -2.38 -7.90 -18.76
C MET A 147 -3.34 -8.25 -17.62
N ALA A 148 -4.13 -7.30 -17.12
CA ALA A 148 -5.14 -7.58 -16.10
C ALA A 148 -6.27 -8.44 -16.68
N SER A 149 -6.73 -8.14 -17.90
CA SER A 149 -7.78 -8.92 -18.58
C SER A 149 -7.33 -10.33 -18.94
N SER A 150 -6.05 -10.57 -19.22
CA SER A 150 -5.54 -11.92 -19.52
C SER A 150 -5.59 -12.84 -18.29
N VAL A 151 -5.56 -12.28 -17.08
CA VAL A 151 -5.64 -13.05 -15.84
C VAL A 151 -7.05 -13.08 -15.24
N PHE A 152 -7.73 -11.93 -15.20
CA PHE A 152 -9.00 -11.77 -14.49
C PHE A 152 -10.22 -11.69 -15.43
N GLY A 153 -10.01 -11.61 -16.74
CA GLY A 153 -11.08 -11.46 -17.71
C GLY A 153 -11.88 -10.18 -17.49
N SER A 154 -13.20 -10.30 -17.56
CA SER A 154 -14.15 -9.19 -17.51
C SER A 154 -14.60 -8.80 -16.09
N HIS A 155 -14.12 -9.48 -15.06
CA HIS A 155 -14.54 -9.27 -13.67
C HIS A 155 -13.33 -9.13 -12.75
N LEU A 156 -13.00 -7.89 -12.39
CA LEU A 156 -11.92 -7.57 -11.46
C LEU A 156 -12.49 -7.10 -10.11
N ASP A 157 -12.13 -7.78 -9.02
CA ASP A 157 -12.60 -7.36 -7.69
C ASP A 157 -11.92 -6.07 -7.23
N ILE A 158 -10.58 -6.06 -7.20
CA ILE A 158 -9.79 -4.95 -6.67
C ILE A 158 -8.71 -4.56 -7.67
N HIS A 159 -8.67 -3.28 -8.01
CA HIS A 159 -7.59 -2.64 -8.73
C HIS A 159 -6.97 -1.54 -7.86
N SER A 160 -5.64 -1.37 -7.88
CA SER A 160 -4.98 -0.47 -6.93
C SER A 160 -3.77 0.25 -7.52
N GLY A 161 -3.49 1.45 -7.02
CA GLY A 161 -2.33 2.25 -7.42
C GLY A 161 -2.14 3.51 -6.58
N GLY A 162 -1.17 4.36 -6.93
CA GLY A 162 -1.09 5.71 -6.37
C GLY A 162 -2.25 6.58 -6.87
N ILE A 163 -2.65 7.60 -6.11
CA ILE A 163 -3.74 8.53 -6.50
C ILE A 163 -3.47 9.27 -7.82
N ASP A 164 -2.20 9.43 -8.20
CA ASP A 164 -1.80 9.94 -9.51
C ASP A 164 -2.14 9.01 -10.67
N LEU A 165 -2.45 7.73 -10.41
CA LEU A 165 -2.92 6.80 -11.43
C LEU A 165 -4.44 6.83 -11.59
N ALA A 166 -5.20 7.46 -10.68
CA ALA A 166 -6.66 7.57 -10.84
C ALA A 166 -7.04 8.23 -12.18
N PHE A 167 -6.33 9.30 -12.54
CA PHE A 167 -6.45 9.94 -13.84
C PHE A 167 -5.08 10.30 -14.43
N PRO A 168 -4.84 10.05 -15.72
CA PRO A 168 -5.74 9.40 -16.67
C PRO A 168 -5.66 7.87 -16.65
N HIS A 169 -4.74 7.26 -15.88
CA HIS A 169 -4.35 5.86 -16.08
C HIS A 169 -5.50 4.86 -15.84
N HIS A 170 -6.04 4.76 -14.63
CA HIS A 170 -7.10 3.81 -14.30
C HIS A 170 -8.42 4.15 -14.98
N GLU A 171 -8.73 5.45 -15.20
CA GLU A 171 -9.91 5.85 -15.98
C GLU A 171 -9.82 5.33 -17.43
N ASN A 172 -8.63 5.40 -18.05
CA ASN A 172 -8.40 4.84 -19.38
C ASN A 172 -8.45 3.30 -19.37
N GLU A 173 -7.95 2.65 -18.31
CA GLU A 173 -8.07 1.19 -18.19
C GLU A 173 -9.52 0.73 -18.12
N ILE A 174 -10.35 1.41 -17.31
CA ILE A 174 -11.79 1.13 -17.23
C ILE A 174 -12.42 1.25 -18.63
N ALA A 175 -12.15 2.35 -19.33
CA ALA A 175 -12.70 2.57 -20.67
C ALA A 175 -12.28 1.49 -21.68
N GLN A 176 -11.01 1.09 -21.66
CA GLN A 176 -10.46 0.06 -22.53
C GLN A 176 -11.01 -1.32 -22.23
N CYS A 177 -11.05 -1.71 -20.95
CA CYS A 177 -11.56 -3.00 -20.52
C CYS A 177 -13.07 -3.14 -20.75
N GLU A 178 -13.86 -2.12 -20.44
CA GLU A 178 -15.30 -2.13 -20.72
C GLU A 178 -15.59 -2.18 -22.22
N ALA A 179 -14.81 -1.47 -23.05
CA ALA A 179 -14.91 -1.53 -24.51
C ALA A 179 -14.52 -2.92 -25.07
N PHE A 180 -13.46 -3.53 -24.55
CA PHE A 180 -13.01 -4.85 -24.99
C PHE A 180 -13.97 -5.96 -24.55
N HIS A 181 -14.37 -5.99 -23.27
CA HIS A 181 -15.23 -7.03 -22.72
C HIS A 181 -16.73 -6.81 -22.98
N GLN A 182 -17.10 -5.68 -23.60
CA GLN A 182 -18.48 -5.26 -23.83
C GLN A 182 -19.33 -5.30 -22.54
N CYS A 183 -18.76 -4.83 -21.44
CA CYS A 183 -19.42 -4.78 -20.13
C CYS A 183 -19.55 -3.33 -19.63
N ARG A 184 -20.45 -3.11 -18.66
CA ARG A 184 -20.67 -1.78 -18.06
C ARG A 184 -19.83 -1.48 -16.82
N GLN A 185 -19.22 -2.50 -16.24
CA GLN A 185 -18.44 -2.45 -15.03
C GLN A 185 -17.39 -3.55 -15.09
N TRP A 186 -16.14 -3.16 -15.35
CA TRP A 186 -15.01 -4.09 -15.37
C TRP A 186 -14.46 -4.39 -13.97
N GLY A 187 -14.34 -3.35 -13.13
CA GLY A 187 -13.77 -3.44 -11.79
C GLY A 187 -14.77 -3.02 -10.70
N ASN A 188 -14.77 -3.72 -9.57
CA ASN A 188 -15.66 -3.43 -8.43
C ASN A 188 -15.09 -2.35 -7.50
N TYR A 189 -13.81 -2.44 -7.15
CA TYR A 189 -13.18 -1.53 -6.19
C TYR A 189 -11.83 -1.01 -6.71
N PHE A 190 -11.68 0.31 -6.74
CA PHE A 190 -10.42 0.99 -7.05
C PHE A 190 -9.85 1.63 -5.78
N LEU A 191 -8.65 1.19 -5.37
CA LEU A 191 -7.98 1.65 -4.17
C LEU A 191 -6.77 2.51 -4.52
N HIS A 192 -6.82 3.80 -4.16
CA HIS A 192 -5.75 4.75 -4.43
C HIS A 192 -5.02 5.20 -3.16
N ALA A 193 -3.71 5.00 -3.13
CA ALA A 193 -2.86 5.49 -2.05
C ALA A 193 -2.52 6.98 -2.24
N GLY A 194 -2.60 7.76 -1.16
CA GLY A 194 -2.25 9.18 -1.14
C GLY A 194 -0.77 9.43 -1.42
N HIS A 195 -0.42 10.68 -1.70
CA HIS A 195 0.96 11.06 -1.98
C HIS A 195 1.86 11.07 -0.73
N LEU A 196 3.15 10.85 -0.95
CA LEU A 196 4.19 11.07 0.04
C LEU A 196 4.96 12.36 -0.31
N HIS A 197 4.92 13.36 0.58
CA HIS A 197 5.64 14.63 0.44
C HIS A 197 6.85 14.66 1.38
N VAL A 198 7.82 15.55 1.15
CA VAL A 198 8.84 15.87 2.17
C VAL A 198 8.40 17.14 2.89
N LYS A 199 8.29 17.07 4.22
CA LYS A 199 7.85 18.21 5.06
C LYS A 199 8.71 19.45 4.79
N GLY A 200 8.05 20.59 4.59
CA GLY A 200 8.71 21.88 4.28
C GLY A 200 8.95 22.13 2.79
N LYS A 201 8.57 21.19 1.91
CA LYS A 201 8.41 21.44 0.47
C LYS A 201 6.93 21.25 0.13
N GLU A 202 6.31 22.25 -0.51
CA GLU A 202 4.93 22.11 -1.02
C GLU A 202 4.84 21.05 -2.12
N GLU A 203 5.98 20.64 -2.69
CA GLU A 203 6.06 19.72 -3.81
C GLU A 203 6.23 18.24 -3.40
N LYS A 204 5.48 17.36 -4.07
CA LYS A 204 5.57 15.88 -4.00
C LYS A 204 7.01 15.38 -4.18
N MET A 205 7.36 14.27 -3.50
CA MET A 205 8.59 13.55 -3.83
C MET A 205 8.55 13.07 -5.28
N SER A 206 9.45 13.59 -6.10
CA SER A 206 9.54 13.22 -7.51
C SER A 206 10.98 13.20 -7.98
N LYS A 207 11.28 12.32 -8.93
CA LYS A 207 12.61 12.23 -9.55
C LYS A 207 13.00 13.55 -10.24
N SER A 208 12.03 14.30 -10.79
CA SER A 208 12.23 15.60 -11.44
C SER A 208 12.72 16.69 -10.49
N LEU A 209 12.28 16.66 -9.24
CA LEU A 209 12.64 17.68 -8.23
C LEU A 209 13.87 17.29 -7.40
N LYS A 210 14.47 16.12 -7.66
CA LYS A 210 15.61 15.55 -6.91
C LYS A 210 15.40 15.59 -5.38
N ASN A 211 14.15 15.57 -4.94
CA ASN A 211 13.74 15.71 -3.54
C ASN A 211 13.29 14.37 -2.95
N TYR A 212 13.83 13.26 -3.43
CA TYR A 212 13.45 11.91 -3.02
C TYR A 212 14.54 11.25 -2.18
N ILE A 213 14.13 10.27 -1.38
CA ILE A 213 15.02 9.39 -0.61
C ILE A 213 14.77 7.98 -1.15
N THR A 214 15.82 7.25 -1.51
CA THR A 214 15.67 5.86 -1.94
C THR A 214 15.38 4.96 -0.74
N ILE A 215 14.80 3.78 -0.97
CA ILE A 215 14.60 2.80 0.10
C ILE A 215 15.95 2.38 0.69
N LYS A 216 16.96 2.17 -0.16
CA LYS A 216 18.35 1.86 0.27
C LYS A 216 18.92 2.93 1.21
N ASP A 217 18.79 4.22 0.87
CA ASP A 217 19.27 5.32 1.72
C ASP A 217 18.44 5.45 3.02
N PHE A 218 17.13 5.24 2.93
CA PHE A 218 16.25 5.24 4.10
C PHE A 218 16.66 4.15 5.11
N LEU A 219 16.92 2.95 4.61
CA LEU A 219 17.25 1.78 5.43
C LEU A 219 18.62 1.86 6.11
N GLN A 220 19.49 2.78 5.67
CA GLN A 220 20.73 3.09 6.40
C GLN A 220 20.47 3.82 7.73
N ARG A 221 19.32 4.49 7.87
CA ARG A 221 18.99 5.34 9.02
C ARG A 221 17.89 4.77 9.91
N PHE A 222 16.90 4.11 9.31
CA PHE A 222 15.72 3.60 10.01
C PHE A 222 15.41 2.16 9.59
N SER A 223 14.87 1.37 10.51
CA SER A 223 14.47 0.00 10.20
C SER A 223 13.22 -0.03 9.32
N PRO A 224 12.96 -1.12 8.57
CA PRO A 224 11.71 -1.27 7.82
C PRO A 224 10.48 -1.23 8.72
N ASP A 225 10.58 -1.68 9.98
CA ASP A 225 9.48 -1.61 10.95
C ASP A 225 9.09 -0.16 11.29
N VAL A 226 10.07 0.74 11.38
CA VAL A 226 9.82 2.18 11.57
C VAL A 226 9.06 2.76 10.37
N PHE A 227 9.46 2.41 9.15
CA PHE A 227 8.78 2.86 7.93
C PHE A 227 7.33 2.39 7.88
N ARG A 228 7.11 1.10 8.11
CA ARG A 228 5.78 0.50 8.10
C ARG A 228 4.89 1.13 9.16
N LEU A 229 5.39 1.27 10.39
CA LEU A 229 4.65 1.92 11.46
C LEU A 229 4.35 3.39 11.14
N PHE A 230 5.28 4.11 10.50
CA PHE A 230 5.03 5.45 10.01
C PHE A 230 3.87 5.50 9.01
N CYS A 231 3.86 4.62 8.00
CA CYS A 231 2.77 4.55 7.02
C CYS A 231 1.42 4.21 7.68
N LEU A 232 1.41 3.28 8.64
CA LEU A 232 0.19 2.83 9.34
C LEU A 232 -0.44 3.89 10.25
N ARG A 233 0.28 4.96 10.61
CA ARG A 233 -0.24 6.05 11.45
C ARG A 233 -1.25 6.94 10.72
N GLY A 234 -1.28 6.90 9.38
CA GLY A 234 -2.22 7.65 8.55
C GLY A 234 -3.17 6.72 7.80
N SER A 235 -4.28 7.29 7.29
CA SER A 235 -5.08 6.58 6.30
C SER A 235 -4.29 6.46 5.01
N TYR A 236 -4.32 5.29 4.38
CA TYR A 236 -3.63 5.05 3.10
C TYR A 236 -4.10 6.02 2.01
N ARG A 237 -5.33 6.55 2.11
CA ARG A 237 -5.94 7.50 1.16
C ARG A 237 -5.41 8.92 1.33
N SER A 238 -4.89 9.25 2.52
CA SER A 238 -4.41 10.59 2.83
C SER A 238 -2.98 10.78 2.35
N ALA A 239 -2.65 12.01 1.96
CA ALA A 239 -1.25 12.36 1.80
C ALA A 239 -0.52 12.28 3.15
N ILE A 240 0.75 11.88 3.12
CA ILE A 240 1.61 11.76 4.29
C ILE A 240 2.86 12.61 4.06
N ASP A 241 3.26 13.37 5.08
CA ASP A 241 4.50 14.15 5.04
C ASP A 241 5.63 13.36 5.72
N TYR A 242 6.63 13.02 4.92
CA TYR A 242 7.88 12.47 5.41
C TYR A 242 8.72 13.58 6.07
N SER A 243 9.14 13.35 7.30
CA SER A 243 10.16 14.14 7.98
C SER A 243 10.95 13.28 8.96
N GLU A 244 12.15 13.73 9.33
CA GLU A 244 12.96 13.07 10.35
C GLU A 244 12.21 12.98 11.68
N ASP A 245 11.55 14.06 12.12
CA ASP A 245 10.69 14.04 13.31
C ASP A 245 9.60 12.97 13.25
N ALA A 246 8.96 12.80 12.08
CA ALA A 246 7.90 11.83 11.91
C ALA A 246 8.43 10.39 12.02
N MET A 247 9.64 10.14 11.49
CA MET A 247 10.33 8.85 11.64
C MET A 247 10.74 8.60 13.10
N LEU A 248 11.33 9.59 13.77
CA LEU A 248 11.74 9.47 15.18
C LEU A 248 10.53 9.20 16.09
N GLN A 249 9.39 9.85 15.84
CA GLN A 249 8.14 9.54 16.55
C GLN A 249 7.67 8.10 16.30
N ALA A 250 7.76 7.60 15.07
CA ALA A 250 7.41 6.21 14.77
C ALA A 250 8.37 5.24 15.47
N GLN A 251 9.67 5.53 15.48
CA GLN A 251 10.67 4.75 16.19
C GLN A 251 10.44 4.72 17.70
N GLN A 252 10.15 5.86 18.33
CA GLN A 252 9.81 5.94 19.75
C GLN A 252 8.57 5.11 20.09
N LEU A 253 7.55 5.15 19.23
CA LEU A 253 6.35 4.33 19.41
C LEU A 253 6.68 2.84 19.32
N LEU A 254 7.51 2.44 18.34
CA LEU A 254 7.94 1.06 18.17
C LEU A 254 8.72 0.55 19.39
N LEU A 255 9.66 1.36 19.90
CA LEU A 255 10.42 1.05 21.11
C LEU A 255 9.49 0.90 22.33
N GLY A 256 8.55 1.82 22.51
CA GLY A 256 7.57 1.74 23.60
C GLY A 256 6.69 0.49 23.55
N LEU A 257 6.30 0.05 22.34
CA LEU A 257 5.57 -1.21 22.14
C LEU A 257 6.43 -2.43 22.47
N GLY A 258 7.69 -2.43 22.05
CA GLY A 258 8.65 -3.50 22.39
C GLY A 258 8.86 -3.62 23.91
N SER A 259 9.16 -2.51 24.58
CA SER A 259 9.33 -2.47 26.04
C SER A 259 8.06 -2.90 26.77
N PHE A 260 6.88 -2.49 26.30
CA PHE A 260 5.61 -2.96 26.86
C PHE A 260 5.49 -4.49 26.82
N LEU A 261 5.81 -5.11 25.68
CA LEU A 261 5.71 -6.57 25.54
C LEU A 261 6.72 -7.30 26.43
N GLU A 262 7.94 -6.76 26.57
CA GLU A 262 8.95 -7.30 27.48
C GLU A 262 8.48 -7.24 28.94
N ASP A 263 7.99 -6.08 29.38
CA ASP A 263 7.47 -5.86 30.72
C ASP A 263 6.27 -6.78 31.00
N ALA A 264 5.32 -6.87 30.05
CA ALA A 264 4.15 -7.74 30.18
C ALA A 264 4.58 -9.21 30.31
N ARG A 265 5.54 -9.67 29.51
CA ARG A 265 6.10 -11.04 29.61
C ARG A 265 6.82 -11.26 30.94
N ALA A 266 7.61 -10.30 31.41
CA ALA A 266 8.29 -10.38 32.70
C ALA A 266 7.29 -10.42 33.87
N TYR A 267 6.23 -9.62 33.81
CA TYR A 267 5.16 -9.60 34.81
C TYR A 267 4.41 -10.94 34.86
N MET A 268 4.03 -11.51 33.71
CA MET A 268 3.39 -12.84 33.65
C MET A 268 4.26 -13.96 34.21
N LYS A 269 5.59 -13.86 34.07
CA LYS A 269 6.57 -14.81 34.64
C LYS A 269 6.87 -14.54 36.12
N GLY A 270 6.30 -13.49 36.72
CA GLY A 270 6.62 -13.06 38.08
C GLY A 270 8.01 -12.46 38.26
N GLN A 271 8.68 -12.09 37.16
CA GLN A 271 10.02 -11.50 37.14
C GLN A 271 9.98 -9.98 37.33
N LEU A 272 8.83 -9.35 37.05
CA LEU A 272 8.58 -7.94 37.29
C LEU A 272 7.52 -7.79 38.39
N ALA A 273 7.85 -7.02 39.45
CA ALA A 273 6.91 -6.69 40.50
C ALA A 273 5.97 -5.57 40.05
N GLY A 274 4.66 -5.71 40.29
CA GLY A 274 3.66 -4.70 39.98
C GLY A 274 2.37 -4.94 40.78
N GLY A 275 1.49 -3.93 40.80
CA GLY A 275 0.19 -4.00 41.47
C GLY A 275 -0.71 -5.13 40.94
N SER A 276 -1.80 -5.42 41.66
CA SER A 276 -2.87 -6.27 41.13
C SER A 276 -3.61 -5.50 40.05
N VAL A 277 -3.66 -6.09 38.86
CA VAL A 277 -4.28 -5.45 37.71
C VAL A 277 -5.76 -5.86 37.69
N GLY A 278 -6.66 -4.87 37.62
CA GLY A 278 -8.10 -5.11 37.52
C GLY A 278 -8.45 -5.68 36.14
N GLU A 279 -8.60 -6.99 36.05
CA GLU A 279 -8.84 -7.71 34.80
C GLU A 279 -10.19 -7.40 34.17
N ASP A 280 -11.21 -7.25 35.01
CA ASP A 280 -12.55 -6.77 34.66
C ASP A 280 -12.46 -5.39 33.98
N GLN A 281 -11.64 -4.49 34.52
CA GLN A 281 -11.44 -3.17 33.96
C GLN A 281 -10.67 -3.20 32.65
N LEU A 282 -9.65 -4.05 32.49
CA LEU A 282 -8.94 -4.20 31.22
C LEU A 282 -9.81 -4.83 30.12
N TRP A 283 -10.67 -5.77 30.49
CA TRP A 283 -11.59 -6.40 29.54
C TRP A 283 -12.75 -5.47 29.14
N GLU A 284 -13.25 -4.64 30.06
CA GLU A 284 -14.31 -3.66 29.77
C GLU A 284 -13.81 -2.35 29.13
N ARG A 285 -12.58 -1.90 29.42
CA ARG A 285 -12.00 -0.64 28.91
C ARG A 285 -11.01 -0.81 27.77
N GLY A 286 -10.36 -1.98 27.69
CA GLY A 286 -9.67 -2.37 26.47
C GLY A 286 -10.68 -2.30 25.32
N PRO A 287 -10.26 -1.90 24.11
CA PRO A 287 -11.17 -2.06 22.98
C PRO A 287 -11.46 -3.56 22.93
N THR A 288 -12.67 -3.99 23.29
CA THR A 288 -13.22 -5.23 22.79
C THR A 288 -13.71 -4.92 21.38
N PRO A 289 -12.94 -5.22 20.33
CA PRO A 289 -13.52 -5.96 19.26
C PRO A 289 -13.50 -7.43 19.70
N GLY A 290 -14.65 -8.11 19.69
CA GLY A 290 -14.58 -9.56 19.49
C GLY A 290 -13.75 -9.87 18.22
N PRO A 291 -13.40 -11.13 17.94
CA PRO A 291 -12.79 -11.52 16.65
C PRO A 291 -13.51 -10.90 15.44
N THR A 292 -14.81 -10.63 15.59
CA THR A 292 -15.70 -9.92 14.67
C THR A 292 -15.38 -8.45 14.39
N ALA A 293 -14.76 -7.68 15.29
CA ALA A 293 -14.50 -6.27 15.05
C ALA A 293 -13.08 -5.93 14.56
N LEU A 294 -12.16 -6.90 14.63
CA LEU A 294 -11.00 -6.92 13.74
C LEU A 294 -11.43 -7.29 12.33
N GLN A 295 -12.37 -8.24 12.19
CA GLN A 295 -13.02 -8.50 10.91
C GLN A 295 -13.71 -7.23 10.40
N THR A 296 -14.55 -6.52 11.16
CA THR A 296 -15.24 -5.32 10.61
C THR A 296 -14.34 -4.08 10.46
N GLY A 297 -13.36 -3.83 11.33
CA GLY A 297 -12.43 -2.70 11.20
C GLY A 297 -11.44 -2.87 10.05
N VAL A 298 -10.87 -4.08 9.89
CA VAL A 298 -10.01 -4.44 8.74
C VAL A 298 -10.84 -4.63 7.46
N SER A 299 -12.12 -5.01 7.58
CA SER A 299 -13.04 -5.20 6.44
C SER A 299 -13.68 -3.93 5.90
N LEU A 300 -13.74 -2.83 6.65
CA LEU A 300 -14.41 -1.59 6.21
C LEU A 300 -13.42 -0.50 5.74
N ASP A 301 -12.26 -0.39 6.39
CA ASP A 301 -11.09 0.41 5.97
C ASP A 301 -9.92 0.02 6.89
N PRO A 302 -9.01 -0.88 6.46
CA PRO A 302 -7.94 -1.43 7.30
C PRO A 302 -6.93 -0.40 7.82
N HIS A 303 -7.06 0.88 7.47
CA HIS A 303 -6.16 1.95 7.87
C HIS A 303 -6.87 3.22 8.36
N HIS A 304 -8.07 3.12 8.92
CA HIS A 304 -8.65 4.22 9.69
C HIS A 304 -7.68 4.66 10.82
N LYS A 305 -7.59 5.97 11.14
CA LYS A 305 -6.64 6.51 12.16
C LYS A 305 -6.67 5.76 13.52
N GLY A 306 -7.75 5.04 13.80
CA GLY A 306 -7.92 4.18 14.97
C GLY A 306 -7.16 2.84 14.93
N VAL A 307 -6.52 2.44 13.84
CA VAL A 307 -5.86 1.13 13.70
C VAL A 307 -4.60 1.03 14.56
N VAL A 308 -3.73 2.05 14.53
CA VAL A 308 -2.60 2.13 15.47
C VAL A 308 -3.10 2.37 16.90
N THR A 309 -4.19 3.12 17.09
CA THR A 309 -4.81 3.29 18.41
C THR A 309 -5.36 1.97 18.97
N ALA A 310 -5.90 1.10 18.13
CA ALA A 310 -6.42 -0.21 18.51
C ALA A 310 -5.30 -1.20 18.85
N GLY A 311 -4.13 -1.09 18.20
CA GLY A 311 -2.93 -1.86 18.53
C GLY A 311 -2.19 -1.36 19.78
N VAL A 312 -2.11 -0.03 19.98
CA VAL A 312 -1.34 0.60 21.08
C VAL A 312 -2.19 0.81 22.34
N GLY A 313 -3.50 0.94 22.20
CA GLY A 313 -4.45 1.19 23.29
C GLY A 313 -4.31 0.21 24.44
N PRO A 314 -4.36 -1.12 24.18
CA PRO A 314 -4.17 -2.14 25.20
C PRO A 314 -2.82 -2.02 25.92
N SER A 315 -1.73 -1.70 25.20
CA SER A 315 -0.40 -1.54 25.77
C SER A 315 -0.32 -0.44 26.81
N ARG A 316 -0.92 0.72 26.51
CA ARG A 316 -0.90 1.88 27.44
C ARG A 316 -1.68 1.62 28.71
N GLU A 317 -2.82 0.95 28.61
CA GLU A 317 -3.68 0.67 29.77
C GLU A 317 -3.03 -0.35 30.70
N VAL A 318 -2.46 -1.41 30.12
CA VAL A 318 -1.74 -2.42 30.87
C VAL A 318 -0.49 -1.86 31.55
N SER A 319 0.34 -1.06 30.86
CA SER A 319 1.48 -0.39 31.49
C SER A 319 1.07 0.50 32.68
N ARG A 320 -0.07 1.19 32.56
CA ARG A 320 -0.60 2.06 33.62
C ARG A 320 -1.04 1.28 34.86
N GLU A 321 -1.68 0.13 34.68
CA GLU A 321 -2.09 -0.75 35.79
C GLU A 321 -0.87 -1.42 36.44
N MET A 322 0.12 -1.86 35.65
CA MET A 322 1.36 -2.46 36.17
C MET A 322 2.19 -1.47 37.01
N ALA A 323 2.19 -0.18 36.63
CA ALA A 323 2.91 0.89 37.33
C ALA A 323 2.23 1.34 38.64
N ARG A 324 1.02 0.86 38.96
CA ARG A 324 0.40 1.16 40.26
C ARG A 324 1.19 0.46 41.36
N GLU A 325 1.61 1.21 42.37
CA GLU A 325 2.18 0.63 43.58
C GLU A 325 1.20 -0.41 44.15
N PRO A 326 1.68 -1.57 44.62
CA PRO A 326 0.84 -2.49 45.37
C PRO A 326 0.30 -1.72 46.57
N SER A 327 -1.01 -1.47 46.57
CA SER A 327 -1.69 -0.76 47.65
C SER A 327 -1.22 -1.35 48.98
N ARG A 328 -0.65 -0.50 49.85
CA ARG A 328 -0.24 -0.87 51.21
C ARG A 328 -1.27 -1.81 51.81
N GLN A 329 -0.80 -2.97 52.28
CA GLN A 329 -1.62 -3.95 53.00
C GLN A 329 -2.50 -3.22 54.04
N PRO A 330 -3.80 -3.55 54.15
CA PRO A 330 -4.55 -3.14 55.32
C PRO A 330 -3.85 -3.76 56.54
N GLY A 331 -3.71 -2.98 57.62
CA GLY A 331 -3.18 -3.43 58.90
C GLY A 331 -3.93 -4.65 59.47
N PRO A 332 -3.48 -5.19 60.62
CA PRO A 332 -3.94 -6.48 61.15
C PRO A 332 -5.46 -6.55 61.28
N PRO A 333 -6.06 -7.74 61.16
CA PRO A 333 -7.48 -7.91 60.92
C PRO A 333 -8.30 -7.43 62.13
N GLY A 334 -8.92 -6.26 61.99
CA GLY A 334 -10.06 -5.89 62.82
C GLY A 334 -11.29 -6.67 62.36
N SER A 335 -11.95 -7.35 63.29
CA SER A 335 -13.18 -8.11 63.05
C SER A 335 -14.22 -7.29 62.27
N PRO A 336 -14.83 -7.83 61.19
CA PRO A 336 -15.78 -7.07 60.40
C PRO A 336 -17.11 -6.93 61.14
N ALA A 337 -17.71 -5.74 61.06
CA ALA A 337 -19.10 -5.52 61.44
C ALA A 337 -20.05 -6.29 60.49
N PRO A 338 -21.19 -6.83 60.97
CA PRO A 338 -22.07 -7.63 60.12
C PRO A 338 -22.80 -6.74 59.12
N GLY A 339 -22.70 -7.05 57.82
CA GLY A 339 -23.55 -6.47 56.78
C GLY A 339 -22.86 -5.66 55.67
N GLN A 340 -21.53 -5.53 55.65
CA GLN A 340 -20.83 -4.98 54.48
C GLN A 340 -20.39 -6.10 53.52
N PRO A 341 -20.58 -5.93 52.18
CA PRO A 341 -20.02 -6.85 51.22
C PRO A 341 -18.50 -6.82 51.36
N ARG A 342 -17.89 -8.01 51.45
CA ARG A 342 -16.43 -8.14 51.42
C ARG A 342 -15.93 -7.47 50.14
N ARG A 343 -15.13 -6.41 50.27
CA ARG A 343 -14.22 -6.01 49.19
C ARG A 343 -13.17 -7.10 49.14
N ASP A 344 -13.29 -7.98 48.16
CA ASP A 344 -12.30 -9.01 47.91
C ASP A 344 -10.92 -8.36 47.76
N ALA A 345 -9.98 -8.88 48.54
CA ALA A 345 -8.57 -8.61 48.34
C ALA A 345 -8.21 -9.03 46.91
N GLY A 346 -7.45 -8.18 46.21
CA GLY A 346 -7.14 -8.25 44.78
C GLY A 346 -7.10 -9.68 44.24
N GLY A 347 -7.99 -9.94 43.28
CA GLY A 347 -8.10 -11.22 42.60
C GLY A 347 -6.76 -11.68 42.01
N PRO A 348 -6.54 -13.00 41.91
CA PRO A 348 -5.30 -13.55 41.41
C PRO A 348 -5.04 -13.01 40.01
N ARG A 349 -3.78 -12.63 39.77
CA ARG A 349 -3.21 -12.49 38.42
C ARG A 349 -3.72 -13.68 37.60
N SER A 350 -4.47 -13.44 36.56
CA SER A 350 -4.82 -14.39 35.52
C SER A 350 -3.85 -14.14 34.38
N PRO A 351 -2.69 -14.83 34.36
CA PRO A 351 -1.80 -14.87 33.20
C PRO A 351 -2.52 -15.09 31.86
N ALA A 352 -3.73 -15.67 31.88
CA ALA A 352 -4.55 -15.88 30.69
C ALA A 352 -5.02 -14.56 30.04
N VAL A 353 -5.51 -13.59 30.80
CA VAL A 353 -6.01 -12.31 30.24
C VAL A 353 -4.86 -11.48 29.68
N PHE A 354 -3.77 -11.38 30.45
CA PHE A 354 -2.55 -10.72 29.99
C PHE A 354 -1.93 -11.42 28.77
N GLY A 355 -1.88 -12.75 28.79
CA GLY A 355 -1.40 -13.54 27.66
C GLY A 355 -2.24 -13.31 26.41
N ALA A 356 -3.55 -13.19 26.54
CA ALA A 356 -4.45 -12.87 25.42
C ALA A 356 -4.18 -11.47 24.86
N ILE A 357 -3.98 -10.45 25.71
CA ILE A 357 -3.67 -9.08 25.26
C ILE A 357 -2.31 -9.03 24.55
N VAL A 358 -1.27 -9.65 25.12
CA VAL A 358 0.07 -9.74 24.51
C VAL A 358 -0.02 -10.43 23.15
N SER A 359 -0.69 -11.59 23.09
CA SER A 359 -0.89 -12.34 21.85
C SER A 359 -1.65 -11.53 20.80
N TYR A 360 -2.67 -10.77 21.21
CA TYR A 360 -3.43 -9.89 20.32
C TYR A 360 -2.56 -8.80 19.72
N VAL A 361 -1.78 -8.10 20.55
CA VAL A 361 -0.88 -7.02 20.09
C VAL A 361 0.15 -7.58 19.10
N GLU A 362 0.77 -8.71 19.43
CA GLU A 362 1.75 -9.35 18.56
C GLU A 362 1.16 -9.78 17.22
N GLN A 363 0.02 -10.47 17.24
CA GLN A 363 -0.66 -10.94 16.03
C GLN A 363 -1.10 -9.77 15.14
N PHE A 364 -1.58 -8.68 15.74
CA PHE A 364 -1.94 -7.48 15.00
C PHE A 364 -0.74 -6.88 14.26
N PHE A 365 0.37 -6.65 14.97
CA PHE A 365 1.56 -6.05 14.36
C PHE A 365 2.23 -6.99 13.35
N GLU A 366 2.22 -8.30 13.58
CA GLU A 366 2.65 -9.31 12.61
C GLU A 366 1.80 -9.26 11.33
N THR A 367 0.47 -9.14 11.45
CA THR A 367 -0.45 -9.03 10.30
C THR A 367 -0.13 -7.82 9.42
N VAL A 368 0.24 -6.69 10.03
CA VAL A 368 0.66 -5.48 9.30
C VAL A 368 2.16 -5.45 8.99
N GLY A 369 2.88 -6.57 9.20
CA GLY A 369 4.28 -6.76 8.84
C GLY A 369 5.28 -5.99 9.70
N VAL A 370 4.89 -5.57 10.90
CA VAL A 370 5.75 -4.89 11.88
C VAL A 370 6.20 -5.89 12.94
N SER A 371 7.51 -6.05 13.10
CA SER A 371 8.08 -6.89 14.15
C SER A 371 8.31 -6.08 15.42
N LEU A 372 7.63 -6.45 16.52
CA LEU A 372 7.80 -5.77 17.82
C LEU A 372 8.88 -6.39 18.71
N ALA A 373 9.37 -7.59 18.38
CA ALA A 373 10.45 -8.21 19.12
C ALA A 373 11.78 -7.45 18.88
N PRO A 374 12.59 -7.23 19.91
CA PRO A 374 13.97 -6.79 19.70
C PRO A 374 14.67 -7.91 18.94
N ARG A 375 14.90 -7.71 17.64
CA ARG A 375 16.00 -8.42 17.01
C ARG A 375 17.24 -7.90 17.73
N GLN A 376 18.00 -8.79 18.36
CA GLN A 376 19.39 -8.50 18.67
C GLN A 376 19.99 -8.00 17.35
N THR A 377 20.21 -6.70 17.26
CA THR A 377 20.88 -6.10 16.12
C THR A 377 22.24 -6.76 16.10
N ALA A 378 22.45 -7.65 15.14
CA ALA A 378 23.78 -8.06 14.75
C ALA A 378 24.47 -6.76 14.32
N VAL A 379 25.25 -6.21 15.23
CA VAL A 379 26.26 -5.20 14.90
C VAL A 379 27.10 -5.87 13.82
N MET A 380 26.97 -5.39 12.59
CA MET A 380 27.92 -5.78 11.55
C MET A 380 29.29 -5.26 12.04
N PRO A 381 30.30 -6.13 12.17
CA PRO A 381 31.64 -5.65 12.45
C PRO A 381 32.09 -4.75 11.29
N GLU A 382 32.77 -3.66 11.67
CA GLU A 382 33.34 -2.63 10.77
C GLU A 382 34.16 -3.18 9.61
#